data_AF-A0A7W8BKT5-F1
#
_entry.id   AF-A0A7W8BKT5-F1
#
_cell.length_a   1.000
_cell.length_b   1.000
_cell.length_c   1.000
_cell.angle_alpha   90.00
_cell.angle_beta   90.00
_cell.angle_gamma   90.00
#
_symmetry.space_group_name_H-M   'P 1'
#
loop_
_entity.id
_entity.type
_entity.pdbx_description
1 polymer ?
#
loop_
_entity_poly.entity_id
_entity_poly.type
_entity_poly.pdbx_seq_one_letter_code
_entity_poly.pdbx_strand_id
1 'polypeptide(L)'
;MTLFQANRPAGWQDVFHLHVHLVPRRDSDHLHRPWHVDRADPASLARTRRRILRPAAKAVSVPPETSAPDLGQGLSGGSRRTGPRPPGGLSARA
;
A
#
# COMPACT_ATOMS: atom_id res chain seq x y z
N MET A 1 -12.83 13.79 8.45
CA MET A 1 -12.28 12.76 7.54
C MET A 1 -10.85 12.44 7.96
N THR A 2 -10.41 11.18 7.91
CA THR A 2 -9.00 10.77 8.18
C THR A 2 -8.47 9.91 7.04
N LEU A 3 -7.22 10.16 6.62
CA LEU A 3 -6.47 9.34 5.67
C LEU A 3 -5.25 8.76 6.39
N PHE A 4 -5.04 7.45 6.35
CA PHE A 4 -3.83 6.84 6.90
C PHE A 4 -3.41 5.58 6.15
N GLN A 5 -2.13 5.22 6.30
CA GLN A 5 -1.54 4.04 5.69
C GLN A 5 -0.70 3.30 6.75
N ALA A 6 -0.86 1.97 6.79
CA ALA A 6 -0.25 1.08 7.77
C ALA A 6 0.92 0.31 7.14
N ASN A 7 2.10 0.34 7.79
CA ASN A 7 3.31 -0.35 7.32
C ASN A 7 3.77 -1.38 8.34
N ARG A 8 3.86 -2.64 7.91
CA ARG A 8 4.29 -3.80 8.72
C ARG A 8 3.36 -4.05 9.93
N PRO A 9 3.48 -5.20 10.60
CA PRO A 9 2.64 -5.50 11.77
C PRO A 9 2.73 -4.44 12.89
N ALA A 10 3.92 -3.91 13.14
CA ALA A 10 4.13 -2.85 14.14
C ALA A 10 3.44 -1.51 13.79
N GLY A 11 3.11 -1.29 12.52
CA GLY A 11 2.33 -0.15 12.04
C GLY A 11 0.89 -0.51 11.66
N TRP A 12 0.36 -1.62 12.19
CA TRP A 12 -1.03 -2.09 12.00
C TRP A 12 -1.37 -2.58 10.58
N GLN A 13 -0.39 -3.14 9.85
CA GLN A 13 -0.63 -3.72 8.53
C GLN A 13 -0.87 -5.24 8.62
N ASP A 14 -2.07 -5.69 8.24
CA ASP A 14 -2.38 -7.11 8.10
C ASP A 14 -2.16 -7.61 6.65
N VAL A 15 -2.56 -6.81 5.66
CA VAL A 15 -2.42 -7.16 4.23
C VAL A 15 -1.15 -6.51 3.67
N PHE A 16 -0.20 -7.34 3.24
CA PHE A 16 1.08 -6.90 2.66
C PHE A 16 0.94 -6.48 1.18
N HIS A 17 0.03 -5.54 0.94
CA HIS A 17 -0.12 -4.77 -0.29
C HIS A 17 -0.32 -3.31 0.10
N LEU A 18 0.21 -2.37 -0.69
CA LEU A 18 -0.01 -0.96 -0.41
C LEU A 18 -1.51 -0.66 -0.52
N HIS A 19 -2.11 -0.21 0.58
CA HIS A 19 -3.48 0.26 0.62
C HIS A 19 -3.57 1.45 1.56
N VAL A 20 -4.58 2.29 1.34
CA VAL A 20 -4.81 3.49 2.13
C VAL A 20 -6.22 3.43 2.70
N HIS A 21 -6.37 3.77 3.97
CA HIS A 21 -7.66 3.88 4.62
C HIS A 21 -8.16 5.32 4.52
N LEU A 22 -9.32 5.51 3.89
CA LEU A 22 -10.09 6.75 3.94
C LEU A 22 -11.30 6.54 4.86
N VAL A 23 -11.30 7.20 6.01
CA VAL A 23 -12.29 6.99 7.07
C VAL A 23 -13.11 8.26 7.30
N PRO A 24 -14.41 8.26 6.97
CA PRO A 24 -15.35 9.30 7.39
C PRO A 24 -15.35 9.41 8.92
N ARG A 25 -15.31 10.64 9.45
CA ARG A 25 -15.24 10.86 10.90
C ARG A 25 -16.60 11.30 11.44
N ARG A 26 -17.03 10.70 12.55
CA ARG A 26 -18.23 11.05 13.31
C ARG A 26 -17.95 10.92 14.79
N ASP A 27 -18.80 11.50 15.63
CA ASP A 27 -18.67 11.36 17.08
C ASP A 27 -18.70 9.87 17.46
N SER A 28 -17.79 9.50 18.38
CA SER A 28 -17.64 8.12 18.86
C SER A 28 -17.34 7.08 17.77
N ASP A 29 -16.58 7.42 16.73
CA ASP A 29 -16.11 6.44 15.72
C ASP A 29 -14.92 5.57 16.14
N HIS A 30 -14.48 5.71 17.40
CA HIS A 30 -13.43 4.93 18.05
C HIS A 30 -12.05 4.94 17.34
N LEU A 31 -11.87 5.79 16.32
CA LEU A 31 -10.58 5.98 15.67
C LEU A 31 -9.76 7.02 16.43
N HIS A 32 -8.88 6.54 17.31
CA HIS A 32 -8.06 7.39 18.17
C HIS A 32 -6.65 7.59 17.61
N ARG A 33 -6.03 8.70 18.00
CA ARG A 33 -4.60 8.91 17.70
C ARG A 33 -3.80 7.83 18.43
N PRO A 34 -2.86 7.13 17.78
CA PRO A 34 -2.16 6.01 18.42
C PRO A 34 -1.12 6.44 19.46
N TRP A 35 -0.72 7.72 19.46
CA TRP A 35 0.32 8.25 20.35
C TRP A 35 -0.01 9.66 20.85
N HIS A 36 0.52 9.98 22.02
CA HIS A 36 0.52 11.34 22.55
C HIS A 36 1.78 12.07 22.09
N VAL A 37 1.67 13.38 21.87
CA VAL A 37 2.78 14.20 21.41
C VAL A 37 3.38 14.91 22.62
N ASP A 38 4.65 14.64 22.88
CA ASP A 38 5.45 15.35 23.88
C ASP A 38 6.41 16.33 23.21
N ARG A 39 6.75 17.41 23.93
CA ARG A 39 7.70 18.41 23.43
C ARG A 39 9.11 17.82 23.43
N ALA A 40 9.70 17.71 22.24
CA ALA A 40 11.09 17.28 22.09
C ALA A 40 12.09 18.41 22.35
N ASP A 41 13.27 18.06 22.83
CA ASP A 41 14.42 18.96 22.95
C ASP A 41 14.83 19.53 21.57
N PRO A 42 14.95 20.87 21.42
CA PRO A 42 15.34 21.51 20.16
C PRO A 42 16.67 21.01 19.59
N ALA A 43 17.66 20.70 20.42
CA ALA A 43 18.95 20.21 19.94
C ALA A 43 18.84 18.81 19.32
N SER A 44 18.05 17.93 19.93
CA SER A 44 17.72 16.60 19.40
C SER A 44 16.96 16.68 18.06
N LEU A 45 16.02 17.62 17.92
CA LEU A 45 15.32 17.88 16.66
C LEU A 45 16.29 18.33 15.56
N ALA A 46 17.18 19.29 15.86
CA ALA A 46 18.19 19.77 14.92
C ALA A 46 19.15 18.65 14.46
N ARG A 47 19.58 17.79 15.39
CA ARG A 47 20.40 16.61 15.09
C ARG A 47 19.68 15.63 14.16
N THR A 48 18.41 15.35 14.44
CA THR A 48 17.59 14.42 13.63
C THR A 48 17.36 14.96 12.22
N ARG A 49 17.06 16.26 12.09
CA ARG A 49 16.94 16.94 10.79
C ARG A 49 18.20 16.78 9.95
N ARG A 50 19.38 17.04 10.53
CA ARG A 50 20.67 16.85 9.81
C ARG A 50 20.85 15.42 9.31
N ARG A 51 20.42 14.43 10.09
CA ARG A 51 20.50 13.01 9.69
C ARG A 51 19.57 12.68 8.52
N ILE A 52 18.34 13.19 8.52
CA ILE A 52 17.35 12.96 7.46
C ILE A 52 17.77 13.65 6.16
N LEU A 53 18.28 14.88 6.25
CA LEU A 53 18.72 15.66 5.09
C LEU A 53 20.11 15.26 4.57
N ARG A 54 20.84 14.40 5.30
CA ARG A 54 22.08 13.84 4.79
C ARG A 54 21.70 13.05 3.53
N PRO A 55 22.34 13.32 2.37
CA PRO A 55 22.06 12.57 1.15
C PRO A 55 22.18 11.08 1.44
N ALA A 56 21.07 10.36 1.34
CA ALA A 56 21.09 8.91 1.40
C ALA A 56 21.87 8.44 0.16
N ALA A 57 22.94 7.67 0.36
CA ALA A 57 23.62 7.03 -0.74
C ALA A 57 22.58 6.19 -1.51
N LYS A 58 22.40 6.53 -2.79
CA LYS A 58 21.42 6.00 -3.75
C LYS A 58 19.99 6.53 -3.57
N ALA A 59 19.70 7.66 -4.20
CA ALA A 59 18.34 7.97 -4.63
C ALA A 59 17.85 6.80 -5.50
N VAL A 60 16.68 6.25 -5.19
CA VAL A 60 15.98 5.33 -6.08
C VAL A 60 15.82 6.05 -7.42
N SER A 61 16.48 5.55 -8.46
CA SER A 61 16.22 5.96 -9.82
C SER A 61 14.76 5.61 -10.11
N VAL A 62 13.90 6.62 -10.19
CA VAL A 62 12.56 6.45 -10.75
C VAL A 62 12.79 6.07 -12.22
N PRO A 63 12.47 4.85 -12.67
CA PRO A 63 12.53 4.55 -14.09
C PRO A 63 11.54 5.49 -14.81
N PRO A 64 11.86 5.97 -16.02
CA PRO A 64 10.89 6.74 -16.79
C PRO A 64 9.62 5.89 -16.94
N GLU A 65 8.46 6.51 -16.69
CA GLU A 65 7.16 5.86 -16.88
C GLU A 65 7.11 5.25 -18.29
N THR A 66 7.15 3.93 -18.39
CA THR A 66 6.75 3.26 -19.63
C THR A 66 5.26 3.48 -19.72
N SER A 67 4.84 4.40 -20.60
CA SER A 67 3.45 4.61 -20.96
C SER A 67 2.75 3.27 -21.13
N ALA A 68 1.72 3.02 -20.33
CA ALA A 68 0.86 1.86 -20.50
C ALA A 68 0.31 1.88 -21.94
N PRO A 69 0.25 0.73 -22.63
CA PRO A 69 -0.38 0.68 -23.94
C PRO A 69 -1.85 1.10 -23.80
N ASP A 70 -2.26 2.03 -24.66
CA ASP A 70 -3.63 2.49 -24.83
C ASP A 70 -4.56 1.28 -25.03
N LEU A 71 -5.26 0.88 -23.96
CA LEU A 71 -6.34 -0.12 -24.01
C LEU A 71 -7.59 0.57 -24.58
N GLY A 72 -7.49 0.97 -25.83
CA GLY A 72 -8.47 1.82 -26.47
C GLY A 72 -8.53 1.59 -27.97
N GLN A 73 -8.73 0.33 -28.40
CA GLN A 73 -9.48 0.00 -29.63
C GLN A 73 -9.55 -1.53 -29.89
N GLY A 74 -10.76 -2.04 -30.10
CA GLY A 74 -10.97 -3.30 -30.84
C GLY A 74 -11.70 -4.45 -30.13
N LEU A 75 -12.90 -4.21 -29.58
CA LEU A 75 -13.87 -5.30 -29.39
C LEU A 75 -14.44 -5.69 -30.76
N SER A 76 -13.99 -6.79 -31.35
CA SER A 76 -14.77 -7.50 -32.37
C SER A 76 -14.39 -8.97 -32.50
N GLY A 77 -15.34 -9.84 -32.11
CA GLY A 77 -15.64 -11.10 -32.82
C GLY A 77 -14.71 -12.29 -32.62
N GLY A 78 -15.12 -13.25 -31.80
CA GLY A 78 -14.44 -14.56 -31.74
C GLY A 78 -15.06 -15.55 -30.78
N SER A 79 -16.33 -15.92 -30.99
CA SER A 79 -17.00 -17.04 -30.31
C SER A 79 -16.18 -18.33 -30.46
N ARG A 80 -15.66 -18.88 -29.36
CA ARG A 80 -15.23 -20.28 -29.29
C ARG A 80 -15.94 -20.99 -28.14
N ARG A 81 -16.63 -22.05 -28.55
CA ARG A 81 -17.56 -22.87 -27.79
C ARG A 81 -16.89 -23.68 -26.68
N THR A 82 -17.75 -23.99 -25.72
CA THR A 82 -17.61 -24.82 -24.51
C THR A 82 -17.14 -26.26 -24.76
N GLY A 83 -16.31 -26.78 -23.87
CA GLY A 83 -16.11 -28.22 -23.65
C GLY A 83 -15.93 -28.51 -22.16
N PRO A 84 -16.48 -29.61 -21.61
CA PRO A 84 -16.44 -29.89 -20.18
C PRO A 84 -15.05 -30.34 -19.73
N ARG A 85 -14.64 -29.87 -18.55
CA ARG A 85 -13.36 -30.18 -17.90
C ARG A 85 -13.53 -31.46 -17.07
N PRO A 86 -12.66 -32.49 -17.20
CA PRO A 86 -12.78 -33.71 -16.40
C PRO A 86 -12.39 -33.48 -14.93
N PRO A 87 -12.99 -34.22 -13.96
CA PRO A 87 -12.66 -34.09 -12.55
C PRO A 87 -11.41 -34.91 -12.22
N GLY A 88 -10.36 -34.26 -11.71
CA GLY A 88 -9.18 -34.92 -11.14
C GLY A 88 -9.02 -34.45 -9.70
N GLY A 89 -9.29 -35.34 -8.75
CA GLY A 89 -9.23 -35.08 -7.31
C GLY A 89 -7.91 -35.47 -6.64
N LEU A 90 -7.82 -35.00 -5.38
CA LEU A 90 -6.98 -35.44 -4.25
C LEU A 90 -5.45 -35.25 -4.43
N SER A 91 -4.68 -34.71 -3.47
CA SER A 91 -4.72 -34.92 -2.02
C SER A 91 -3.95 -33.80 -1.31
N ALA A 92 -4.54 -33.22 -0.24
CA ALA A 92 -3.80 -32.50 0.78
C ALA A 92 -3.42 -33.51 1.88
N ARG A 93 -2.12 -33.64 2.15
CA ARG A 93 -1.65 -34.34 3.35
C ARG A 93 -1.58 -33.34 4.52
N ALA A 94 -2.12 -33.81 5.63
CA ALA A 94 -2.08 -33.20 6.96
C ALA A 94 -0.66 -33.15 7.53
#